data_AF-A0A9D1AAQ6-F1
#
_entry.id   AF-A0A9D1AAQ6-F1
#
_cell.length_a   1.000
_cell.length_b   1.000
_cell.length_c   1.000
_cell.angle_alpha   90.00
_cell.angle_beta   90.00
_cell.angle_gamma   90.00
#
_symmetry.space_group_name_H-M   'P 1'
#
loop_
_entity.id
_entity.type
_entity.pdbx_description
1 polymer ?
#
loop_
_entity_poly.entity_id
_entity_poly.type
_entity_poly.pdbx_seq_one_letter_code
_entity_poly.pdbx_strand_id
1 'polypeptide(L)'
;MGTEGVRFAVGRQCAPVLAGVKPSNLLIIEKGHKELLGWELKGTRLARCLLYTSERKDYWLLFEPEKVENLVRDPDNVNFLQKQGYERDLPLTGMLIQFRGRFARYKEGRDGFPHEMGILLGYPLNDVAGFIEHEGRDFKLSGYWKVYDDVDYARGIFELYQYAKQAVLQLCRQGTGLSDICRMCRENIKA
;
A
#
# COMPACT_ATOMS: atom_id res chain seq x y z
N MET A 1 -7.38 -15.82 13.61
CA MET A 1 -8.47 -14.95 13.08
C MET A 1 -9.54 -15.74 12.33
N GLY A 2 -10.83 -15.40 12.43
CA GLY A 2 -11.89 -15.93 11.55
C GLY A 2 -12.08 -15.08 10.27
N THR A 3 -12.98 -15.46 9.36
CA THR A 3 -13.27 -14.75 8.11
C THR A 3 -13.61 -13.26 8.32
N GLU A 4 -14.48 -12.97 9.29
CA GLU A 4 -14.86 -11.60 9.66
C GLU A 4 -13.66 -10.79 10.19
N GLY A 5 -12.75 -11.45 10.91
CA GLY A 5 -11.55 -10.79 11.42
C GLY A 5 -10.55 -10.44 10.31
N VAL A 6 -10.39 -11.29 9.28
CA VAL A 6 -9.56 -10.99 8.10
C VAL A 6 -10.17 -9.80 7.34
N ARG A 7 -11.48 -9.84 7.08
CA ARG A 7 -12.19 -8.73 6.43
C ARG A 7 -11.98 -7.41 7.17
N PHE A 8 -12.20 -7.40 8.48
CA PHE A 8 -12.02 -6.20 9.29
C PHE A 8 -10.56 -5.74 9.32
N ALA A 9 -9.59 -6.66 9.32
CA ALA A 9 -8.17 -6.32 9.23
C ALA A 9 -7.82 -5.66 7.90
N VAL A 10 -8.38 -6.14 6.78
CA VAL A 10 -8.22 -5.51 5.46
C VAL A 10 -8.89 -4.14 5.42
N GLY A 11 -10.15 -4.03 5.87
CA GLY A 11 -10.87 -2.76 5.93
C GLY A 11 -10.13 -1.72 6.76
N ARG A 12 -9.60 -2.09 7.93
CA ARG A 12 -8.88 -1.16 8.81
C ARG A 12 -7.54 -0.68 8.24
N GLN A 13 -6.79 -1.56 7.59
CA GLN A 13 -5.43 -1.25 7.13
C GLN A 13 -5.41 -0.69 5.70
N CYS A 14 -6.30 -1.17 4.84
CA CYS A 14 -6.27 -0.92 3.40
C CYS A 14 -7.52 -0.20 2.89
N ALA A 15 -8.30 0.46 3.76
CA ALA A 15 -9.49 1.20 3.35
C ALA A 15 -9.26 2.17 2.17
N PRO A 16 -8.18 2.97 2.13
CA PRO A 16 -7.92 3.83 0.97
C PRO A 16 -7.77 3.05 -0.35
N VAL A 17 -7.24 1.82 -0.30
CA VAL A 17 -7.08 0.94 -1.48
C VAL A 17 -8.43 0.35 -1.90
N LEU A 18 -9.24 -0.10 -0.93
CA LEU A 18 -10.59 -0.58 -1.18
C LEU A 18 -11.45 0.52 -1.83
N ALA A 19 -11.40 1.73 -1.27
CA ALA A 19 -12.08 2.91 -1.79
C ALA A 19 -11.52 3.42 -3.13
N GLY A 20 -10.35 2.91 -3.56
CA GLY A 20 -9.75 3.29 -4.84
C GLY A 20 -9.03 4.63 -4.85
N VAL A 21 -8.85 5.27 -3.69
CA VAL A 21 -8.12 6.55 -3.59
C VAL A 21 -6.62 6.36 -3.36
N LYS A 22 -6.18 5.14 -3.00
CA LYS A 22 -4.76 4.77 -2.83
C LYS A 22 -4.40 3.56 -3.70
N PRO A 23 -3.23 3.55 -4.36
CA PRO A 23 -2.82 2.47 -5.28
C PRO A 23 -2.49 1.16 -4.57
N SER A 24 -1.87 1.23 -3.39
CA SER A 24 -1.54 0.06 -2.58
C SER A 24 -1.44 0.37 -1.09
N ASN A 25 -1.37 -0.68 -0.27
CA ASN A 25 -1.01 -0.57 1.13
C ASN A 25 -0.42 -1.88 1.66
N LEU A 26 0.45 -1.78 2.66
CA LEU A 26 0.92 -2.93 3.43
C LEU A 26 -0.23 -3.45 4.30
N LEU A 27 -0.51 -4.75 4.21
CA LEU A 27 -1.47 -5.49 5.01
C LEU A 27 -0.70 -6.48 5.88
N ILE A 28 -0.81 -6.34 7.20
CA ILE A 28 -0.18 -7.25 8.14
C ILE A 28 -1.28 -7.99 8.89
N ILE A 29 -1.31 -9.32 8.74
CA ILE A 29 -2.30 -10.19 9.39
C ILE A 29 -1.61 -11.41 10.03
N GLU A 30 -2.31 -12.12 10.91
CA GLU A 30 -1.80 -13.38 11.45
C GLU A 30 -1.51 -14.38 10.32
N LYS A 31 -0.42 -15.12 10.48
CA LYS A 31 -0.05 -16.22 9.57
C LYS A 31 -1.18 -17.24 9.48
N GLY A 32 -1.35 -17.84 8.30
CA GLY A 32 -2.30 -18.93 8.08
C GLY A 32 -3.67 -18.50 7.55
N HIS A 33 -3.82 -17.24 7.14
CA HIS A 33 -5.06 -16.70 6.58
C HIS A 33 -4.99 -16.41 5.07
N LYS A 34 -4.01 -16.97 4.35
CA LYS A 34 -3.83 -16.77 2.91
C LYS A 34 -5.08 -17.12 2.09
N GLU A 35 -5.70 -18.26 2.37
CA GLU A 35 -6.89 -18.71 1.63
C GLU A 35 -8.12 -17.85 1.96
N LEU A 36 -8.33 -17.51 3.23
CA LEU A 36 -9.41 -16.59 3.65
C LEU A 36 -9.24 -15.20 3.04
N LEU A 37 -8.02 -14.67 3.00
CA LEU A 37 -7.71 -13.41 2.34
C LEU A 37 -8.01 -13.48 0.83
N GLY A 38 -7.66 -14.61 0.19
CA GLY A 38 -7.99 -14.86 -1.21
C GLY A 38 -9.49 -14.88 -1.48
N TRP A 39 -10.25 -15.52 -0.59
CA TRP A 39 -11.71 -15.55 -0.65
C TRP A 39 -12.34 -14.17 -0.49
N GLU A 40 -11.93 -13.42 0.55
CA GLU A 40 -12.46 -12.08 0.84
C GLU A 40 -12.19 -11.08 -0.29
N LEU A 41 -11.07 -11.21 -1.00
CA LEU A 41 -10.73 -10.35 -2.14
C LEU A 41 -11.37 -10.78 -3.46
N LYS A 42 -12.04 -11.93 -3.50
CA LYS A 42 -12.68 -12.43 -4.73
C LYS A 42 -13.74 -11.43 -5.20
N GLY A 43 -13.71 -11.11 -6.50
CA GLY A 43 -14.60 -10.11 -7.09
C GLY A 43 -14.18 -8.66 -6.86
N THR A 44 -13.10 -8.40 -6.12
CA THR A 44 -12.44 -7.08 -6.13
C THR A 44 -11.48 -6.98 -7.32
N ARG A 45 -11.03 -5.76 -7.63
CA ARG A 45 -9.96 -5.50 -8.61
C ARG A 45 -8.55 -5.58 -8.01
N LEU A 46 -8.44 -6.00 -6.75
CA LEU A 46 -7.19 -5.93 -6.00
C LEU A 46 -6.39 -7.22 -6.15
N ALA A 47 -5.09 -7.06 -6.37
CA ALA A 47 -4.09 -8.11 -6.30
C ALA A 47 -3.36 -8.08 -4.94
N ARG A 48 -2.68 -9.19 -4.63
CA ARG A 48 -1.87 -9.32 -3.40
C ARG A 48 -0.52 -9.95 -3.70
N CYS A 49 0.53 -9.47 -3.03
CA CYS A 49 1.87 -10.05 -3.07
C CYS A 49 2.35 -10.33 -1.65
N LEU A 50 2.73 -11.58 -1.34
CA LEU A 50 3.33 -11.91 -0.04
C LEU A 50 4.77 -11.42 -0.03
N LEU A 51 5.08 -10.44 0.81
CA LEU A 51 6.42 -9.87 0.93
C LEU A 51 7.28 -10.66 1.92
N TYR A 52 6.72 -11.05 3.06
CA TYR A 52 7.46 -11.72 4.13
C TYR A 52 6.51 -12.45 5.08
N THR A 53 6.99 -13.53 5.70
CA THR A 53 6.30 -14.23 6.79
C THR A 53 7.24 -14.27 7.99
N SER A 54 6.82 -13.68 9.11
CA SER A 54 7.48 -13.89 10.40
C SER A 54 6.89 -15.11 11.10
N GLU A 55 7.36 -15.38 12.32
CA GLU A 55 6.82 -16.47 13.15
C GLU A 55 5.28 -16.43 13.29
N ARG A 56 4.72 -15.21 13.40
CA ARG A 56 3.30 -14.99 13.72
C ARG A 56 2.51 -14.25 12.65
N LYS A 57 3.16 -13.55 11.72
CA LYS A 57 2.48 -12.60 10.81
C LYS A 57 2.91 -12.77 9.37
N ASP A 58 1.94 -12.62 8.47
CA ASP A 58 2.19 -12.45 7.04
C ASP A 58 2.11 -10.96 6.67
N TYR A 59 3.07 -10.51 5.86
CA TYR A 59 3.18 -9.16 5.34
C TYR A 59 2.83 -9.17 3.86
N TRP A 60 1.67 -8.63 3.51
CA TRP A 60 1.17 -8.58 2.15
C TRP A 60 1.22 -7.16 1.61
N LEU A 61 1.61 -6.97 0.36
CA LEU A 61 1.23 -5.78 -0.39
C LEU A 61 -0.14 -6.03 -1.01
N LEU A 62 -1.14 -5.24 -0.65
CA LEU A 62 -2.45 -5.24 -1.31
C LEU A 62 -2.52 -4.05 -2.25
N PHE A 63 -2.83 -4.26 -3.52
CA PHE A 63 -2.70 -3.22 -4.53
C PHE A 63 -3.66 -3.37 -5.71
N GLU A 64 -3.92 -2.27 -6.41
CA GLU A 64 -4.62 -2.26 -7.70
C GLU A 64 -3.57 -2.27 -8.83
N PRO A 65 -3.47 -3.35 -9.64
CA PRO A 65 -2.37 -3.54 -10.59
C PRO A 65 -2.15 -2.36 -11.53
N GLU A 66 -3.20 -1.84 -12.14
CA GLU A 66 -3.13 -0.72 -13.08
C GLU A 66 -2.54 0.55 -12.45
N LYS A 67 -2.94 0.87 -11.21
CA LYS A 67 -2.44 2.08 -10.53
C LYS A 67 -0.98 1.95 -10.12
N VAL A 68 -0.57 0.78 -9.65
CA VAL A 68 0.84 0.54 -9.32
C VAL A 68 1.68 0.52 -10.59
N GLU A 69 1.20 -0.09 -11.68
CA GLU A 69 1.88 -0.08 -12.98
C GLU A 69 2.11 1.37 -13.47
N ASN A 70 1.07 2.23 -13.40
CA ASN A 70 1.19 3.63 -13.79
C ASN A 70 2.20 4.38 -12.92
N LEU A 71 2.22 4.12 -11.60
CA LEU A 71 3.19 4.74 -10.70
C LEU A 71 4.64 4.36 -11.04
N VAL A 72 4.91 3.06 -11.24
CA VAL A 72 6.28 2.59 -11.46
C VAL A 72 6.78 2.87 -12.87
N ARG A 73 5.88 3.26 -13.79
CA ARG A 73 6.19 3.72 -15.15
C ARG A 73 6.27 5.24 -15.28
N ASP A 74 5.88 5.99 -14.25
CA ASP A 74 6.09 7.43 -14.23
C ASP A 74 7.59 7.75 -14.42
N PRO A 75 7.98 8.66 -15.32
CA PRO A 75 9.39 8.87 -15.67
C PRO A 75 10.29 9.22 -14.47
N ASP A 76 9.78 9.99 -13.51
CA ASP A 76 10.56 10.39 -12.34
C ASP A 76 10.74 9.22 -11.38
N ASN A 77 9.67 8.43 -11.18
CA ASN A 77 9.74 7.19 -10.41
C ASN A 77 10.66 6.16 -11.06
N VAL A 78 10.63 6.00 -12.39
CA VAL A 78 11.56 5.12 -13.13
C VAL A 78 12.99 5.54 -12.85
N ASN A 79 13.31 6.83 -12.99
CA ASN A 79 14.66 7.34 -12.74
C ASN A 79 15.11 7.08 -11.30
N PHE A 80 14.21 7.25 -10.32
CA PHE A 80 14.49 6.91 -8.93
C PHE A 80 14.74 5.41 -8.74
N LEU A 81 13.87 4.55 -9.28
CA LEU A 81 13.95 3.10 -9.16
C LEU A 81 15.22 2.55 -9.84
N GLN A 82 15.65 3.12 -10.97
CA GLN A 82 16.93 2.78 -11.59
C GLN A 82 18.12 3.02 -10.67
N LYS A 83 18.14 4.15 -9.94
CA LYS A 83 19.16 4.43 -8.92
C LYS A 83 19.11 3.45 -7.74
N GLN A 84 17.94 2.85 -7.49
CA GLN A 84 17.76 1.78 -6.49
C GLN A 84 18.11 0.38 -7.02
N GLY A 85 18.57 0.24 -8.27
CA GLY A 85 18.99 -1.02 -8.87
C GLY A 85 17.89 -1.79 -9.61
N TYR A 86 16.82 -1.13 -10.03
CA TYR A 86 15.79 -1.72 -10.90
C TYR A 86 16.08 -1.43 -12.38
N GLU A 87 15.81 -2.41 -13.25
CA GLU A 87 15.87 -2.18 -14.70
C GLU A 87 14.70 -1.31 -15.15
N ARG A 88 14.94 -0.45 -16.17
CA ARG A 88 13.94 0.52 -16.67
C ARG A 88 12.64 -0.13 -17.13
N ASP A 89 12.75 -1.20 -17.92
CA ASP A 89 11.61 -1.87 -18.54
C ASP A 89 11.19 -3.14 -17.77
N LEU A 90 11.56 -3.21 -16.48
CA LEU A 90 11.23 -4.36 -15.63
C LEU A 90 9.72 -4.46 -15.45
N PRO A 91 9.08 -5.59 -15.84
CA PRO A 91 7.65 -5.78 -15.60
C PRO A 91 7.33 -5.71 -14.10
N LEU A 92 6.14 -5.21 -13.74
CA LEU A 92 5.72 -5.10 -12.34
C LEU A 92 5.86 -6.41 -11.56
N THR A 93 5.63 -7.57 -12.18
CA THR A 93 5.85 -8.88 -11.56
C THR A 93 7.31 -9.08 -11.15
N GLY A 94 8.26 -8.75 -12.02
CA GLY A 94 9.69 -8.80 -11.74
C GLY A 94 10.09 -7.81 -10.64
N MET A 95 9.56 -6.59 -10.70
CA MET A 95 9.79 -5.57 -9.67
C MET A 95 9.31 -6.03 -8.29
N LEU A 96 8.11 -6.61 -8.21
CA LEU A 96 7.56 -7.15 -6.96
C LEU A 96 8.38 -8.34 -6.42
N ILE A 97 8.95 -9.19 -7.29
CA ILE A 97 9.84 -10.28 -6.88
C ILE A 97 11.14 -9.72 -6.27
N GLN A 98 11.78 -8.76 -6.94
CA GLN A 98 13.01 -8.13 -6.44
C GLN A 98 12.74 -7.37 -5.13
N PHE A 99 11.64 -6.61 -5.08
CA PHE A 99 11.22 -5.90 -3.88
C PHE A 99 10.95 -6.85 -2.71
N ARG A 100 10.23 -7.96 -2.95
CA ARG A 100 10.00 -9.01 -1.95
C ARG A 100 11.32 -9.52 -1.36
N GLY A 101 12.33 -9.77 -2.21
CA GLY A 101 13.66 -10.19 -1.77
C GLY A 101 14.35 -9.16 -0.87
N ARG A 102 14.31 -7.88 -1.26
CA ARG A 102 14.88 -6.78 -0.44
C ARG A 102 14.14 -6.61 0.88
N PHE A 103 12.81 -6.64 0.86
CA PHE A 103 11.98 -6.52 2.06
C PHE A 103 12.24 -7.66 3.06
N ALA A 104 12.41 -8.89 2.57
CA ALA A 104 12.77 -10.03 3.41
C ALA A 104 14.14 -9.84 4.08
N ARG A 105 15.18 -9.46 3.31
CA ARG A 105 16.52 -9.21 3.88
C ARG A 105 16.52 -8.09 4.90
N TYR A 106 15.76 -7.02 4.67
CA TYR A 106 15.54 -5.97 5.66
C TYR A 106 14.90 -6.52 6.95
N LYS A 107 13.84 -7.33 6.84
CA LYS A 107 13.18 -7.93 8.01
C LYS A 107 14.06 -8.87 8.82
N GLU A 108 15.06 -9.47 8.17
CA GLU A 108 16.06 -10.34 8.80
C GLU A 108 17.30 -9.56 9.30
N GLY A 109 17.31 -8.24 9.19
CA GLY A 109 18.43 -7.39 9.64
C GLY A 109 19.68 -7.48 8.75
N ARG A 110 19.54 -7.97 7.52
CA ARG A 110 20.65 -8.15 6.57
C ARG A 110 20.90 -6.91 5.70
N ASP A 111 19.86 -6.14 5.41
CA ASP A 111 19.89 -4.94 4.55
C ASP A 111 19.16 -3.75 5.23
N GLY A 112 19.38 -2.55 4.69
CA GLY A 112 18.60 -1.35 5.03
C GLY A 112 17.14 -1.40 4.51
N PHE A 113 16.30 -0.47 4.98
CA PHE A 113 14.91 -0.38 4.57
C PHE A 113 14.78 -0.12 3.05
N PRO A 114 13.95 -0.87 2.31
CA PRO A 114 13.76 -0.64 0.88
C PRO A 114 12.91 0.62 0.63
N HIS A 115 13.55 1.72 0.29
CA HIS A 115 12.89 3.02 0.15
C HIS A 115 11.90 3.10 -1.02
N GLU A 116 12.03 2.23 -2.03
CA GLU A 116 11.05 2.04 -3.09
C GLU A 116 9.66 1.63 -2.58
N MET A 117 9.55 1.15 -1.33
CA MET A 117 8.27 0.98 -0.64
C MET A 117 7.43 2.26 -0.69
N GLY A 118 8.04 3.44 -0.55
CA GLY A 118 7.32 4.72 -0.61
C GLY A 118 6.60 4.92 -1.94
N ILE A 119 7.28 4.61 -3.04
CA ILE A 119 6.73 4.68 -4.40
C ILE A 119 5.61 3.65 -4.58
N LEU A 120 5.84 2.40 -4.17
CA LEU A 120 4.81 1.35 -4.25
C LEU A 120 3.55 1.72 -3.46
N LEU A 121 3.68 2.40 -2.32
CA LEU A 121 2.57 2.91 -1.50
C LEU A 121 1.89 4.17 -2.08
N GLY A 122 2.43 4.73 -3.17
CA GLY A 122 1.91 5.92 -3.84
C GLY A 122 2.22 7.23 -3.14
N TYR A 123 3.35 7.31 -2.42
CA TYR A 123 3.82 8.58 -1.86
C TYR A 123 4.51 9.42 -2.95
N PRO A 124 4.36 10.75 -2.92
CA PRO A 124 5.08 11.62 -3.85
C PRO A 124 6.58 11.37 -3.80
N LEU A 125 7.23 11.37 -4.96
CA LEU A 125 8.68 11.10 -5.05
C LEU A 125 9.49 12.08 -4.20
N ASN A 126 9.12 13.36 -4.19
CA ASN A 126 9.81 14.39 -3.39
C ASN A 126 9.76 14.07 -1.88
N ASP A 127 8.66 13.50 -1.39
CA ASP A 127 8.54 13.10 0.00
C ASP A 127 9.33 11.81 0.30
N VAL A 128 9.44 10.89 -0.66
CA VAL A 128 10.31 9.71 -0.54
C VAL A 128 11.78 10.13 -0.52
N ALA A 129 12.19 11.01 -1.44
CA ALA A 129 13.54 11.55 -1.49
C ALA A 129 13.89 12.31 -0.22
N GLY A 130 13.01 13.21 0.24
CA GLY A 130 13.19 13.94 1.50
C GLY A 130 13.26 13.01 2.72
N PHE A 131 12.46 11.93 2.75
CA PHE A 131 12.57 10.94 3.82
C PHE A 131 13.95 10.28 3.88
N ILE A 132 14.55 9.98 2.72
CA ILE A 132 15.89 9.39 2.63
C ILE A 132 16.94 10.43 3.07
N GLU A 133 16.90 11.62 2.48
CA GLU A 133 17.86 12.70 2.72
C GLU A 133 17.91 13.13 4.19
N HIS A 134 16.75 13.27 4.82
CA HIS A 134 16.64 13.70 6.21
C HIS A 134 16.60 12.53 7.20
N GLU A 135 16.77 11.29 6.75
CA GLU A 135 16.65 10.08 7.58
C GLU A 135 15.35 10.04 8.40
N GLY A 136 14.25 10.53 7.81
CA GLY A 136 12.96 10.64 8.47
C GLY A 136 12.81 11.81 9.46
N ARG A 137 13.76 12.74 9.58
CA ARG A 137 13.69 13.93 10.45
C ARG A 137 13.24 15.16 9.65
N ASP A 138 13.07 16.31 10.30
CA ASP A 138 12.84 17.61 9.66
C ASP A 138 11.66 17.71 8.66
N PHE A 139 10.64 16.88 8.85
CA PHE A 139 9.44 16.89 8.02
C PHE A 139 8.54 18.10 8.32
N LYS A 140 7.86 18.61 7.30
CA LYS A 140 6.91 19.73 7.39
C LYS A 140 5.55 19.31 7.98
N LEU A 141 5.12 18.08 7.68
CA LEU A 141 3.87 17.48 8.15
C LEU A 141 4.04 15.96 8.31
N SER A 142 3.33 15.36 9.26
CA SER A 142 3.29 13.90 9.45
C SER A 142 1.87 13.40 9.63
N GLY A 143 1.52 12.35 8.89
CA GLY A 143 0.22 11.69 8.97
C GLY A 143 0.29 10.30 8.34
N TYR A 144 -0.21 10.14 7.11
CA TYR A 144 -0.08 8.86 6.38
C TYR A 144 1.35 8.59 5.91
N TRP A 145 2.11 9.65 5.63
CA TRP A 145 3.55 9.64 5.43
C TRP A 145 4.15 10.92 6.03
N LYS A 146 5.48 11.06 5.96
CA LYS A 146 6.20 12.29 6.34
C LYS A 146 6.39 13.16 5.11
N VAL A 147 5.92 14.40 5.18
CA VAL A 147 5.88 15.34 4.05
C VAL A 147 7.06 16.28 4.13
N TYR A 148 7.77 16.42 3.02
CA TYR A 148 8.94 17.27 2.84
C TYR A 148 8.72 18.34 1.78
N ASP A 149 7.74 18.17 0.90
CA ASP A 149 7.50 19.09 -0.21
C ASP A 149 6.16 19.85 -0.05
N ASP A 150 5.11 19.40 -0.72
CA ASP A 150 3.79 20.06 -0.77
C ASP A 150 2.88 19.63 0.38
N VAL A 151 2.81 20.50 1.39
CA VAL A 151 2.01 20.28 2.61
C VAL A 151 0.51 20.34 2.34
N ASP A 152 0.07 21.22 1.45
CA ASP A 152 -1.36 21.45 1.22
C ASP A 152 -1.95 20.31 0.40
N TYR A 153 -1.23 19.85 -0.64
CA TYR A 153 -1.58 18.63 -1.36
C TYR A 153 -1.64 17.42 -0.41
N ALA A 154 -0.61 17.23 0.43
CA ALA A 154 -0.58 16.10 1.35
C ALA A 154 -1.73 16.13 2.37
N ARG A 155 -2.09 17.32 2.89
CA ARG A 155 -3.22 17.48 3.81
C ARG A 155 -4.54 17.06 3.16
N GLY A 156 -4.80 17.49 1.92
CA GLY A 156 -5.98 17.07 1.17
C GLY A 156 -6.06 15.55 0.96
N ILE A 157 -4.94 14.92 0.62
CA ILE A 157 -4.87 13.46 0.48
C ILE A 157 -5.10 12.75 1.82
N PHE A 158 -4.56 13.28 2.93
CA PHE A 158 -4.79 12.70 4.25
C PHE A 158 -6.26 12.75 4.64
N GLU A 159 -6.94 13.87 4.40
CA GLU A 159 -8.38 14.03 4.66
C GLU A 159 -9.20 13.03 3.83
N LEU A 160 -8.89 12.89 2.54
CA LEU A 160 -9.52 11.91 1.65
C LEU A 160 -9.33 10.48 2.17
N TYR A 161 -8.11 10.13 2.59
CA TYR A 161 -7.82 8.80 3.14
C TYR A 161 -8.55 8.54 4.46
N GLN A 162 -8.73 9.56 5.31
CA GLN A 162 -9.49 9.40 6.55
C GLN A 162 -10.97 9.21 6.28
N TYR A 163 -11.53 9.98 5.35
CA TYR A 163 -12.91 9.81 4.93
C TYR A 163 -13.16 8.40 4.36
N ALA A 164 -12.30 7.95 3.44
CA ALA A 164 -12.34 6.59 2.90
C ALA A 164 -12.26 5.52 4.01
N LYS A 165 -11.39 5.73 5.01
CA LYS A 165 -11.25 4.84 6.16
C LYS A 165 -12.52 4.75 7.00
N GLN A 166 -13.18 5.87 7.26
CA GLN A 166 -14.43 5.88 8.02
C GLN A 166 -15.54 5.14 7.27
N ALA A 167 -15.74 5.44 5.99
CA ALA A 167 -16.76 4.80 5.15
C ALA A 167 -16.57 3.28 5.05
N VAL A 168 -15.34 2.82 4.74
CA VAL A 168 -15.03 1.39 4.64
C VAL A 168 -15.25 0.69 5.98
N LEU A 169 -14.79 1.28 7.09
CA LEU A 169 -14.95 0.67 8.42
C LEU A 169 -16.42 0.58 8.85
N GLN A 170 -17.25 1.55 8.47
CA GLN A 170 -18.68 1.49 8.72
C GLN A 170 -19.33 0.31 7.99
N LEU A 171 -19.03 0.13 6.71
CA LEU A 171 -19.54 -1.01 5.92
C LEU A 171 -19.03 -2.35 6.44
N CYS A 172 -17.75 -2.43 6.85
CA CYS A 172 -17.23 -3.65 7.49
C CYS A 172 -18.01 -4.01 8.76
N ARG A 173 -18.38 -3.03 9.60
CA ARG A 173 -19.18 -3.27 10.82
C ARG A 173 -20.61 -3.73 10.51
N GLN A 174 -21.13 -3.40 9.34
CA GLN A 174 -22.43 -3.87 8.86
C GLN A 174 -22.35 -5.27 8.22
N GLY A 175 -21.17 -5.88 8.19
CA GLY A 175 -20.96 -7.21 7.60
C GLY A 175 -20.86 -7.21 6.07
N THR A 176 -20.78 -6.06 5.42
CA THR A 176 -20.65 -5.96 3.95
C THR A 176 -19.35 -6.59 3.47
N GLY A 177 -19.39 -7.38 2.39
CA GLY A 177 -18.21 -8.01 1.79
C GLY A 177 -17.27 -7.01 1.11
N LEU A 178 -15.98 -7.34 0.98
CA LEU A 178 -15.00 -6.39 0.43
C LEU A 178 -15.26 -6.02 -1.04
N SER A 179 -15.82 -6.92 -1.85
CA SER A 179 -16.22 -6.65 -3.24
C SER A 179 -17.28 -5.55 -3.31
N ASP A 180 -18.31 -5.63 -2.49
CA ASP A 180 -19.37 -4.62 -2.40
C ASP A 180 -18.85 -3.32 -1.82
N ILE A 181 -18.00 -3.37 -0.79
CA ILE A 181 -17.32 -2.18 -0.25
C ILE A 181 -16.53 -1.46 -1.34
N CYS A 182 -15.73 -2.19 -2.12
CA CYS A 182 -14.98 -1.60 -3.23
C CYS A 182 -15.90 -0.88 -4.21
N ARG A 183 -17.00 -1.53 -4.63
CA ARG A 183 -17.98 -0.94 -5.56
C ARG A 183 -18.62 0.31 -4.98
N MET A 184 -19.21 0.21 -3.79
CA MET A 184 -19.93 1.31 -3.14
C MET A 184 -19.01 2.51 -2.84
N CYS A 185 -17.81 2.28 -2.32
CA CYS A 185 -16.90 3.39 -2.02
C CYS A 185 -16.40 4.07 -3.30
N ARG A 186 -16.11 3.34 -4.37
CA ARG A 186 -15.60 3.93 -5.62
C ARG A 186 -16.66 4.73 -6.39
N GLU A 187 -17.94 4.41 -6.21
CA GLU A 187 -19.06 5.18 -6.76
C GLU A 187 -19.29 6.50 -6.01
N ASN A 188 -19.04 6.51 -4.68
CA ASN A 188 -19.41 7.62 -3.79
C ASN A 188 -18.23 8.49 -3.34
N ILE A 189 -17.00 7.99 -3.44
CA ILE A 189 -15.77 8.70 -3.06
C ILE A 189 -15.02 9.01 -4.35
N LYS A 190 -15.09 10.27 -4.78
CA LYS A 190 -14.30 10.74 -5.92
C LYS A 190 -12.89 11.08 -5.43
N ALA A 191 -11.90 10.54 -6.13
CA ALA A 191 -10.50 10.95 -6.05
C ALA A 191 -10.28 12.19 -6.92
#